data_AF-A0A2N2WCN3-F1
#
_entry.id   AF-A0A2N2WCN3-F1
#
_cell.length_a   1.000
_cell.length_b   1.000
_cell.length_c   1.000
_cell.angle_alpha   90.00
_cell.angle_beta   90.00
_cell.angle_gamma   90.00
#
_symmetry.space_group_name_H-M   'P 1'
#
loop_
_entity.id
_entity.type
_entity.pdbx_description
1 polymer ?
#
loop_
_entity_poly.entity_id
_entity_poly.type
_entity_poly.pdbx_seq_one_letter_code
_entity_poly.pdbx_strand_id
1 'polypeptide(L)'
;MFCMQCGKELPDSAKFCVGCGTPTPGNSPQEKAETREIEIDENKPAEYAWGADNPDMKGLHPVRMKHLPPTDRAKVEAATIDTRGQHQISARVIKSQTAKGAYSVPIVFALLAGTLAAGGFAVQEKGLGAISLAVAAFLIFLAIVMGSNRRKNFRLGFDWKTNTIWAMLEGKKPSYLGNASCITALNIEKTVINNRRIANVGTTSNRMYTTVNDKKKIWQLIVNKTDGSSIPLFTFYSASDAAHVHQKAVGLLQAQK
;
A
#
# COMPACT_ATOMS: atom_id res chain seq x y z
N MET A 1 49.14 -32.78 -12.02
CA MET A 1 48.29 -31.99 -12.97
C MET A 1 48.65 -30.49 -12.92
N PHE A 2 48.36 -29.64 -13.91
CA PHE A 2 48.67 -28.19 -13.84
C PHE A 2 47.41 -27.33 -13.66
N CYS A 3 47.52 -26.21 -12.91
CA CYS A 3 46.43 -25.26 -12.75
C CYS A 3 46.11 -24.56 -14.07
N MET A 4 44.85 -24.63 -14.51
CA MET A 4 44.41 -23.97 -15.76
C MET A 4 44.47 -22.44 -15.72
N GLN A 5 44.58 -21.84 -14.52
CA GLN A 5 44.52 -20.39 -14.37
C GLN A 5 45.90 -19.73 -14.15
N CYS A 6 46.84 -20.42 -13.48
CA CYS A 6 48.17 -19.86 -13.22
C CYS A 6 49.34 -20.75 -13.71
N GLY A 7 49.04 -21.91 -14.30
CA GLY A 7 50.05 -22.82 -14.85
C GLY A 7 50.90 -23.56 -13.82
N LYS A 8 50.67 -23.36 -12.52
CA LYS A 8 51.45 -24.01 -11.46
C LYS A 8 51.12 -25.50 -11.33
N GLU A 9 52.13 -26.33 -11.08
CA GLU A 9 51.94 -27.76 -10.86
C GLU A 9 51.16 -28.02 -9.57
N LEU A 10 50.18 -28.92 -9.65
CA LEU A 10 49.28 -29.32 -8.60
C LEU A 10 49.46 -30.81 -8.30
N PRO A 11 49.53 -31.18 -7.01
CA PRO A 11 49.51 -32.58 -6.61
C PRO A 11 48.14 -33.20 -6.90
N ASP A 12 48.11 -34.48 -7.21
CA ASP A 12 46.93 -35.17 -7.78
C ASP A 12 45.71 -35.23 -6.84
N SER A 13 45.85 -34.85 -5.57
CA SER A 13 44.77 -34.76 -4.58
C SER A 13 44.41 -33.33 -4.15
N ALA A 14 44.96 -32.30 -4.80
CA ALA A 14 44.67 -30.90 -4.43
C ALA A 14 43.25 -30.48 -4.83
N LYS A 15 42.43 -30.05 -3.85
CA LYS A 15 41.09 -29.48 -4.07
C LYS A 15 41.11 -28.03 -4.58
N PHE A 16 42.19 -27.31 -4.28
CA PHE A 16 42.39 -25.90 -4.67
C PHE A 16 43.85 -25.68 -5.07
N CYS A 17 44.09 -24.74 -5.97
CA CYS A 17 45.44 -24.34 -6.35
C CYS A 17 46.13 -23.57 -5.22
N VAL A 18 47.26 -24.06 -4.73
CA VAL A 18 48.08 -23.37 -3.71
C VAL A 18 48.72 -22.06 -4.20
N GLY A 19 48.74 -21.82 -5.52
CA GLY A 19 49.29 -20.60 -6.11
C GLY A 19 48.28 -19.46 -6.24
N CYS A 20 47.04 -19.75 -6.64
CA CYS A 20 46.04 -18.73 -6.95
C CYS A 20 44.65 -18.95 -6.31
N GLY A 21 44.46 -20.05 -5.57
CA GLY A 21 43.20 -20.36 -4.88
C GLY A 21 42.09 -20.97 -5.73
N THR A 22 42.28 -21.12 -7.06
CA THR A 22 41.24 -21.66 -7.96
C THR A 22 40.92 -23.13 -7.64
N PRO A 23 39.64 -23.52 -7.50
CA PRO A 23 39.24 -24.91 -7.28
C PRO A 23 39.57 -25.79 -8.49
N THR A 24 40.03 -27.02 -8.23
CA THR A 24 40.38 -27.97 -9.29
C THR A 24 39.14 -28.73 -9.79
N PRO A 25 39.03 -29.01 -11.10
CA PRO A 25 37.83 -29.60 -11.71
C PRO A 25 37.58 -31.08 -11.37
N GLY A 26 38.28 -31.65 -10.37
CA GLY A 26 38.19 -33.06 -10.00
C GLY A 26 37.47 -33.36 -8.69
N ASN A 27 36.95 -32.36 -7.95
CA ASN A 27 36.30 -32.61 -6.67
C ASN A 27 35.24 -31.56 -6.28
N SER A 28 34.20 -31.41 -7.10
CA SER A 28 32.97 -30.72 -6.72
C SER A 28 31.84 -31.74 -6.51
N PRO A 29 31.17 -31.77 -5.34
CA PRO A 29 29.84 -32.35 -5.25
C PRO A 29 28.94 -31.62 -6.25
N GLN A 30 28.40 -32.35 -7.22
CA GLN A 30 27.38 -31.84 -8.13
C GLN A 30 26.11 -31.53 -7.32
N GLU A 31 25.96 -30.27 -6.90
CA GLU A 31 24.66 -29.71 -6.53
C GLU A 31 23.91 -29.39 -7.84
N LYS A 32 23.21 -30.40 -8.34
CA LYS A 32 22.35 -30.33 -9.50
C LYS A 32 21.07 -29.59 -9.09
N ALA A 33 21.05 -28.28 -9.30
CA ALA A 33 19.84 -27.46 -9.25
C ALA A 33 18.90 -27.86 -10.41
N GLU A 34 18.10 -28.90 -10.18
CA GLU A 34 17.01 -29.32 -11.04
C GLU A 34 15.77 -28.50 -10.66
N THR A 35 15.42 -27.51 -11.49
CA THR A 35 14.13 -26.82 -11.44
C THR A 35 13.02 -27.84 -11.71
N ARG A 36 12.45 -28.42 -10.66
CA ARG A 36 11.15 -29.08 -10.72
C ARG A 36 10.08 -28.03 -10.44
N GLU A 37 9.21 -27.80 -11.41
CA GLU A 37 7.89 -27.23 -11.14
C GLU A 37 7.21 -28.16 -10.13
N ILE A 38 6.94 -27.63 -8.93
CA ILE A 38 6.26 -28.37 -7.88
C ILE A 38 4.78 -28.36 -8.26
N GLU A 39 4.27 -29.48 -8.77
CA GLU A 39 2.84 -29.74 -8.78
C GLU A 39 2.35 -29.79 -7.33
N ILE A 40 1.43 -28.89 -6.99
CA ILE A 40 0.86 -28.76 -5.66
C ILE A 40 -0.23 -29.83 -5.51
N ASP A 41 0.08 -30.93 -4.81
CA ASP A 41 -0.90 -31.93 -4.40
C ASP A 41 -1.76 -31.37 -3.24
N GLU A 42 -3.03 -31.04 -3.55
CA GLU A 42 -4.00 -30.45 -2.62
C GLU A 42 -4.33 -31.35 -1.41
N ASN A 43 -4.03 -32.65 -1.48
CA ASN A 43 -4.39 -33.63 -0.43
C ASN A 43 -3.23 -33.99 0.52
N LYS A 44 -2.02 -33.44 0.32
CA LYS A 44 -0.90 -33.67 1.24
C LYS A 44 -0.81 -32.52 2.27
N PRO A 45 -0.84 -32.79 3.59
CA PRO A 45 -0.62 -31.73 4.56
C PRO A 45 0.77 -31.15 4.32
N ALA A 46 0.84 -29.83 4.15
CA ALA A 46 2.09 -29.12 3.99
C ALA A 46 3.01 -29.40 5.19
N GLU A 47 3.96 -30.30 4.97
CA GLU A 47 5.13 -30.48 5.82
C GLU A 47 6.12 -29.32 5.55
N TYR A 48 5.62 -28.09 5.49
CA TYR A 48 6.41 -26.90 5.16
C TYR A 48 6.72 -26.14 6.44
N ALA A 49 7.99 -26.18 6.84
CA ALA A 49 8.82 -25.14 7.47
C ALA A 49 8.15 -23.91 8.15
N TRP A 50 7.05 -24.09 8.88
CA TRP A 50 6.54 -23.09 9.82
C TRP A 50 7.41 -23.15 11.07
N GLY A 51 8.65 -22.62 10.99
CA GLY A 51 9.62 -22.74 12.08
C GLY A 51 11.03 -22.21 11.81
N ALA A 52 11.50 -21.42 12.79
CA ALA A 52 12.85 -21.08 13.24
C ALA A 52 13.84 -20.29 12.36
N ASP A 53 14.09 -20.63 11.09
CA ASP A 53 15.31 -20.13 10.43
C ASP A 53 15.12 -18.82 9.64
N ASN A 54 13.89 -18.48 9.24
CA ASN A 54 13.59 -17.20 8.59
C ASN A 54 13.06 -16.17 9.61
N PRO A 55 13.71 -15.00 9.78
CA PRO A 55 13.25 -13.98 10.71
C PRO A 55 11.80 -13.51 10.46
N ASP A 56 11.31 -13.54 9.22
CA ASP A 56 9.96 -13.11 8.85
C ASP A 56 8.84 -14.10 9.26
N MET A 57 9.24 -15.25 9.80
CA MET A 57 8.39 -16.41 10.11
C MET A 57 8.32 -16.72 11.61
N LYS A 58 9.14 -16.06 12.42
CA LYS A 58 9.30 -16.39 13.83
C LYS A 58 8.00 -16.17 14.61
N GLY A 59 7.43 -17.26 15.13
CA GLY A 59 6.19 -17.22 15.91
C GLY A 59 4.89 -17.18 15.09
N LEU A 60 4.97 -17.21 13.76
CA LEU A 60 3.80 -17.32 12.90
C LEU A 60 3.33 -18.77 12.79
N HIS A 61 2.03 -18.99 12.92
CA HIS A 61 1.39 -20.26 12.67
C HIS A 61 0.16 -20.06 11.78
N PRO A 62 -0.10 -20.93 10.80
CA PRO A 62 -1.22 -20.76 9.89
C PRO A 62 -2.54 -21.09 10.62
N VAL A 63 -3.46 -20.12 10.65
CA VAL A 63 -4.82 -20.32 11.16
C VAL A 63 -5.74 -20.88 10.08
N ARG A 64 -5.40 -20.62 8.82
CA ARG A 64 -6.18 -20.95 7.62
C ARG A 64 -5.26 -21.48 6.55
N MET A 65 -5.81 -22.22 5.59
CA MET A 65 -5.06 -22.74 4.44
C MET A 65 -3.70 -23.33 4.86
N LYS A 66 -3.73 -24.26 5.82
CA LYS A 66 -2.50 -24.82 6.44
C LYS A 66 -1.58 -25.52 5.44
N HIS A 67 -2.13 -25.95 4.30
CA HIS A 67 -1.40 -26.56 3.20
C HIS A 67 -0.58 -25.56 2.38
N LEU A 68 -0.78 -24.25 2.56
CA LEU A 68 -0.01 -23.25 1.82
C LEU A 68 1.36 -23.05 2.46
N PRO A 69 2.42 -23.00 1.65
CA PRO A 69 3.73 -22.64 2.15
C PRO A 69 3.73 -21.16 2.60
N PRO A 70 4.71 -20.79 3.43
CA PRO A 70 4.93 -19.41 3.78
C PRO A 70 5.27 -18.54 2.58
N THR A 71 4.99 -17.25 2.69
CA THR A 71 5.32 -16.28 1.64
C THR A 71 6.83 -16.13 1.53
N ASP A 72 7.35 -16.39 0.33
CA ASP A 72 8.72 -16.05 -0.06
C ASP A 72 8.75 -14.61 -0.60
N ARG A 73 9.32 -13.70 0.19
CA ARG A 73 9.36 -12.27 -0.16
C ARG A 73 10.14 -11.99 -1.44
N ALA A 74 11.24 -12.71 -1.68
CA ALA A 74 12.03 -12.52 -2.90
C ALA A 74 11.22 -12.91 -4.14
N LYS A 75 10.46 -14.01 -4.04
CA LYS A 75 9.54 -14.43 -5.11
C LYS A 75 8.36 -13.49 -5.26
N VAL A 76 7.79 -12.97 -4.18
CA VAL A 76 6.64 -12.04 -4.26
C VAL A 76 7.06 -10.66 -4.79
N GLU A 77 8.26 -10.19 -4.48
CA GLU A 77 8.79 -8.96 -5.07
C GLU A 77 9.09 -9.13 -6.58
N ALA A 78 9.47 -10.34 -7.00
CA ALA A 78 9.69 -10.69 -8.40
C ALA A 78 8.40 -11.09 -9.17
N ALA A 79 7.38 -11.60 -8.49
CA ALA A 79 6.10 -12.03 -9.04
C ALA A 79 5.06 -10.91 -8.98
N THR A 80 4.14 -10.87 -9.95
CA THR A 80 3.03 -9.90 -9.90
C THR A 80 1.91 -10.50 -9.06
N ILE A 81 1.63 -9.95 -7.88
CA ILE A 81 0.49 -10.32 -7.02
C ILE A 81 -0.79 -10.35 -7.86
N ASP A 82 -1.56 -11.44 -7.78
CA ASP A 82 -2.81 -11.53 -8.53
C ASP A 82 -3.89 -10.65 -7.89
N THR A 83 -4.05 -9.47 -8.45
CA THR A 83 -5.10 -8.52 -8.06
C THR A 83 -6.44 -8.78 -8.76
N ARG A 84 -6.54 -9.77 -9.64
CA ARG A 84 -7.76 -10.12 -10.39
C ARG A 84 -8.50 -11.33 -9.82
N GLY A 85 -7.96 -11.96 -8.78
CA GLY A 85 -8.56 -13.10 -8.10
C GLY A 85 -9.99 -12.86 -7.57
N GLN A 86 -10.66 -13.97 -7.25
CA GLN A 86 -12.07 -14.01 -6.81
C GLN A 86 -12.25 -13.47 -5.37
N HIS A 87 -11.24 -13.60 -4.50
CA HIS A 87 -11.35 -13.29 -3.08
C HIS A 87 -11.01 -11.83 -2.77
N GLN A 88 -11.89 -10.92 -3.17
CA GLN A 88 -11.66 -9.49 -2.99
C GLN A 88 -12.95 -8.70 -2.72
N ILE A 89 -12.76 -7.54 -2.13
CA ILE A 89 -13.80 -6.53 -1.92
C ILE A 89 -13.46 -5.26 -2.69
N SER A 90 -14.49 -4.50 -3.04
CA SER A 90 -14.35 -3.16 -3.60
C SER A 90 -15.21 -2.14 -2.85
N ALA A 91 -14.69 -0.92 -2.72
CA ALA A 91 -15.38 0.20 -2.09
C ALA A 91 -14.89 1.55 -2.65
N ARG A 92 -15.77 2.56 -2.70
CA ARG A 92 -15.38 3.93 -3.08
C ARG A 92 -14.92 4.73 -1.87
N VAL A 93 -13.63 5.01 -1.80
CA VAL A 93 -13.01 5.74 -0.66
C VAL A 93 -12.42 7.07 -1.11
N ILE A 94 -12.26 8.00 -0.16
CA ILE A 94 -11.56 9.27 -0.40
C ILE A 94 -10.07 9.00 -0.69
N LYS A 95 -9.57 9.52 -1.81
CA LYS A 95 -8.21 9.22 -2.30
C LYS A 95 -7.07 9.85 -1.47
N SER A 96 -7.33 10.99 -0.85
CA SER A 96 -6.33 11.75 -0.08
C SER A 96 -6.97 12.76 0.86
N GLN A 97 -6.19 13.24 1.83
CA GLN A 97 -6.59 14.34 2.71
C GLN A 97 -6.87 15.63 1.92
N THR A 98 -6.09 15.91 0.87
CA THR A 98 -6.29 17.08 0.01
C THR A 98 -7.62 16.99 -0.73
N ALA A 99 -7.95 15.82 -1.28
CA ALA A 99 -9.20 15.59 -1.99
C ALA A 99 -10.45 15.75 -1.11
N LYS A 100 -10.33 15.51 0.20
CA LYS A 100 -11.42 15.70 1.16
C LYS A 100 -11.89 17.14 1.25
N GLY A 101 -10.97 18.11 1.15
CA GLY A 101 -11.26 19.54 1.29
C GLY A 101 -11.18 20.34 -0.01
N ALA A 102 -10.71 19.75 -1.11
CA ALA A 102 -10.39 20.51 -2.33
C ALA A 102 -11.57 21.31 -2.91
N TYR A 103 -12.81 20.86 -2.69
CA TYR A 103 -14.02 21.52 -3.20
C TYR A 103 -14.56 22.63 -2.29
N SER A 104 -14.08 22.75 -1.04
CA SER A 104 -14.60 23.77 -0.11
C SER A 104 -14.16 25.17 -0.51
N VAL A 105 -12.93 25.31 -1.01
CA VAL A 105 -12.38 26.59 -1.47
C VAL A 105 -13.24 27.22 -2.57
N PRO A 106 -13.51 26.56 -3.72
CA PRO A 106 -14.35 27.15 -4.75
C PRO A 106 -15.78 27.45 -4.27
N ILE A 107 -16.34 26.67 -3.34
CA ILE A 107 -17.66 26.98 -2.75
C ILE A 107 -17.63 28.30 -1.97
N VAL A 108 -16.62 28.52 -1.12
CA VAL A 108 -16.51 29.77 -0.35
C VAL A 108 -16.37 30.98 -1.29
N PHE A 109 -15.54 30.86 -2.32
CA PHE A 109 -15.40 31.93 -3.32
C PHE A 109 -16.66 32.11 -4.17
N ALA A 110 -17.41 31.04 -4.45
CA ALA A 110 -18.69 31.14 -5.14
C ALA A 110 -19.73 31.91 -4.32
N LEU A 111 -19.77 31.66 -3.01
CA LEU A 111 -20.64 32.41 -2.09
C LEU A 111 -20.25 33.90 -2.05
N LEU A 112 -18.95 34.20 -1.95
CA LEU A 112 -18.46 35.58 -2.01
C LEU A 112 -18.82 36.25 -3.35
N ALA A 113 -18.61 35.59 -4.48
CA ALA A 113 -18.99 36.09 -5.79
C ALA A 113 -20.52 36.28 -5.91
N GLY A 114 -21.31 35.39 -5.33
CA GLY A 114 -22.77 35.54 -5.26
C GLY A 114 -23.20 36.76 -4.44
N THR A 115 -22.54 37.03 -3.31
CA THR A 115 -22.81 38.24 -2.53
C THR A 115 -22.44 39.52 -3.27
N LEU A 116 -21.33 39.52 -4.02
CA LEU A 116 -20.93 40.64 -4.88
C LEU A 116 -21.93 40.85 -6.03
N ALA A 117 -22.42 39.76 -6.62
CA ALA A 117 -23.43 39.81 -7.67
C ALA A 117 -24.72 40.48 -7.17
N ALA A 118 -25.21 40.07 -6.00
CA ALA A 118 -26.38 40.68 -5.37
C ALA A 118 -26.17 42.18 -5.08
N GLY A 119 -24.99 42.56 -4.58
CA GLY A 119 -24.63 43.96 -4.38
C GLY A 119 -24.61 44.76 -5.69
N GLY A 120 -24.01 44.21 -6.75
CA GLY A 120 -23.98 44.83 -8.08
C GLY A 120 -25.37 45.09 -8.64
N PHE A 121 -26.29 44.14 -8.50
CA PHE A 121 -27.69 44.35 -8.91
C PHE A 121 -28.42 45.37 -8.04
N ALA A 122 -28.13 45.43 -6.73
CA ALA A 122 -28.74 46.39 -5.82
C ALA A 122 -28.35 47.85 -6.12
N VAL A 123 -27.11 48.09 -6.57
CA VAL A 123 -26.61 49.43 -6.95
C VAL A 123 -26.83 49.75 -8.43
N GLN A 124 -27.64 48.95 -9.14
CA GLN A 124 -27.92 49.09 -10.59
C GLN A 124 -26.71 48.95 -11.53
N GLU A 125 -25.57 48.47 -11.02
CA GLU A 125 -24.37 48.14 -11.80
C GLU A 125 -24.52 46.74 -12.43
N LYS A 126 -25.37 46.65 -13.45
CA LYS A 126 -25.73 45.37 -14.12
C LYS A 126 -24.51 44.60 -14.63
N GLY A 127 -23.47 45.31 -15.10
CA GLY A 127 -22.23 44.70 -15.60
C GLY A 127 -21.48 43.95 -14.50
N LEU A 128 -21.29 44.59 -13.34
CA LEU A 128 -20.67 43.97 -12.18
C LEU A 128 -21.50 42.77 -11.68
N GLY A 129 -22.82 42.96 -11.55
CA GLY A 129 -23.74 41.91 -11.13
C GLY A 129 -23.67 40.65 -12.01
N ALA A 130 -23.69 40.82 -13.33
CA ALA A 130 -23.64 39.72 -14.29
C ALA A 130 -22.28 38.99 -14.26
N ILE A 131 -21.17 39.71 -14.20
CA ILE A 131 -19.82 39.11 -14.16
C ILE A 131 -19.65 38.30 -12.86
N SER A 132 -20.00 38.88 -11.71
CA SER A 132 -19.90 38.19 -10.42
C SER A 132 -20.79 36.94 -10.36
N LEU A 133 -21.99 36.98 -10.97
CA LEU A 133 -22.87 35.81 -11.07
C LEU A 133 -22.25 34.69 -11.93
N ALA A 134 -21.66 35.05 -13.07
CA ALA A 134 -20.97 34.09 -13.94
C ALA A 134 -19.77 33.42 -13.23
N VAL A 135 -18.99 34.21 -12.47
CA VAL A 135 -17.90 33.69 -11.64
C VAL A 135 -18.43 32.73 -10.57
N ALA A 136 -19.52 33.08 -9.88
CA ALA A 136 -20.13 32.22 -8.88
C ALA A 136 -20.57 30.87 -9.49
N ALA A 137 -21.25 30.90 -10.64
CA ALA A 137 -21.68 29.70 -11.36
C ALA A 137 -20.50 28.82 -11.79
N PHE A 138 -19.44 29.44 -12.33
CA PHE A 138 -18.22 28.73 -12.71
C PHE A 138 -17.54 28.06 -11.52
N LEU A 139 -17.45 28.74 -10.38
CA LEU A 139 -16.84 28.18 -9.17
C LEU A 139 -17.68 27.04 -8.57
N ILE A 140 -19.02 27.12 -8.63
CA ILE A 140 -19.90 26.00 -8.26
C ILE A 140 -19.66 24.80 -9.19
N PHE A 141 -19.60 25.03 -10.50
CA PHE A 141 -19.28 23.98 -11.47
C PHE A 141 -17.93 23.33 -11.17
N LEU A 142 -16.88 24.14 -10.93
CA LEU A 142 -15.56 23.65 -10.56
C LEU A 142 -15.61 22.82 -9.27
N ALA A 143 -16.36 23.25 -8.25
CA ALA A 143 -16.53 22.51 -7.01
C ALA A 143 -17.18 21.13 -7.24
N ILE A 144 -18.17 21.05 -8.14
CA ILE A 144 -18.82 19.79 -8.53
C ILE A 144 -17.82 18.86 -9.24
N VAL A 145 -17.07 19.36 -10.22
CA VAL A 145 -16.06 18.60 -10.96
C VAL A 145 -14.94 18.10 -10.05
N MET A 146 -14.48 18.93 -9.12
CA MET A 146 -13.48 18.52 -8.12
C MET A 146 -14.07 17.51 -7.11
N GLY A 147 -15.33 17.70 -6.73
CA GLY A 147 -16.07 16.83 -5.82
C GLY A 147 -16.32 15.43 -6.37
N SER A 148 -16.56 15.29 -7.68
CA SER A 148 -16.77 13.99 -8.33
C SER A 148 -15.48 13.13 -8.33
N ASN A 149 -14.33 13.77 -8.55
CA ASN A 149 -13.01 13.13 -8.65
C ASN A 149 -12.32 12.90 -7.29
N ARG A 150 -13.01 13.12 -6.16
CA ARG A 150 -12.43 12.94 -4.81
C ARG A 150 -12.39 11.50 -4.33
N ARG A 151 -13.29 10.65 -4.86
CA ARG A 151 -13.39 9.24 -4.50
C ARG A 151 -12.76 8.37 -5.59
N LYS A 152 -12.07 7.31 -5.18
CA LYS A 152 -11.47 6.30 -6.06
C LYS A 152 -11.87 4.91 -5.60
N ASN A 153 -11.84 3.95 -6.53
CA ASN A 153 -12.10 2.56 -6.19
C ASN A 153 -10.92 2.02 -5.38
N PHE A 154 -11.21 1.57 -4.17
CA PHE A 154 -10.33 0.81 -3.31
C PHE A 154 -10.67 -0.66 -3.46
N ARG A 155 -9.64 -1.50 -3.52
CA ARG A 155 -9.76 -2.95 -3.56
C ARG A 155 -8.87 -3.55 -2.50
N LEU A 156 -9.34 -4.61 -1.86
CA LEU A 156 -8.60 -5.42 -0.92
C LEU A 156 -8.90 -6.88 -1.23
N GLY A 157 -7.90 -7.74 -1.19
CA GLY A 157 -8.09 -9.16 -1.47
C GLY A 157 -6.96 -10.03 -0.94
N PHE A 158 -7.16 -11.32 -1.12
CA PHE A 158 -6.19 -12.36 -0.80
C PHE A 158 -5.72 -13.01 -2.09
N ASP A 159 -4.42 -13.19 -2.21
CA ASP A 159 -3.80 -14.02 -3.23
C ASP A 159 -3.23 -15.27 -2.54
N TRP A 160 -3.98 -16.36 -2.60
CA TRP A 160 -3.60 -17.62 -1.98
C TRP A 160 -2.47 -18.34 -2.72
N LYS A 161 -2.21 -18.02 -4.00
CA LYS A 161 -1.07 -18.58 -4.73
C LYS A 161 0.25 -18.12 -4.12
N THR A 162 0.31 -16.86 -3.69
CA THR A 162 1.49 -16.26 -3.04
C THR A 162 1.36 -16.17 -1.52
N ASN A 163 0.23 -16.62 -0.97
CA ASN A 163 -0.14 -16.49 0.44
C ASN A 163 -0.06 -15.02 0.94
N THR A 164 -0.56 -14.06 0.15
CA THR A 164 -0.49 -12.63 0.47
C THR A 164 -1.86 -11.98 0.62
N ILE A 165 -1.95 -10.98 1.50
CA ILE A 165 -3.07 -10.02 1.52
C ILE A 165 -2.59 -8.75 0.84
N TRP A 166 -3.44 -8.16 0.01
CA TRP A 166 -3.13 -6.92 -0.69
C TRP A 166 -4.26 -5.92 -0.59
N ALA A 167 -3.90 -4.64 -0.68
CA ALA A 167 -4.80 -3.51 -0.71
C ALA A 167 -4.29 -2.49 -1.72
N MET A 168 -5.18 -1.94 -2.54
CA MET A 168 -4.81 -0.97 -3.56
C MET A 168 -5.89 0.08 -3.77
N LEU A 169 -5.43 1.27 -4.17
CA LEU A 169 -6.29 2.29 -4.75
C LEU A 169 -6.12 2.24 -6.27
N GLU A 170 -7.20 2.44 -7.01
CA GLU A 170 -7.20 2.51 -8.46
C GLU A 170 -6.10 3.48 -8.99
N GLY A 171 -5.26 2.96 -9.89
CA GLY A 171 -4.12 3.69 -10.46
C GLY A 171 -2.86 3.71 -9.58
N LYS A 172 -2.82 3.00 -8.46
CA LYS A 172 -1.62 2.84 -7.62
C LYS A 172 -1.17 1.37 -7.56
N LYS A 173 0.12 1.18 -7.27
CA LYS A 173 0.67 -0.15 -6.96
C LYS A 173 0.01 -0.71 -5.68
N PRO A 174 -0.23 -2.02 -5.61
CA PRO A 174 -0.78 -2.65 -4.41
C PRO A 174 0.23 -2.57 -3.25
N SER A 175 -0.28 -2.24 -2.07
CA SER A 175 0.39 -2.51 -0.81
C SER A 175 0.03 -3.93 -0.39
N TYR A 176 0.99 -4.71 0.08
CA TYR A 176 0.76 -6.11 0.41
C TYR A 176 1.49 -6.52 1.67
N LEU A 177 1.03 -7.63 2.25
CA LEU A 177 1.62 -8.28 3.40
C LEU A 177 1.61 -9.79 3.17
N GLY A 178 2.75 -10.43 3.39
CA GLY A 178 2.88 -11.89 3.30
C GLY A 178 2.25 -12.62 4.48
N ASN A 179 2.15 -13.94 4.32
CA ASN A 179 1.61 -14.89 5.28
C ASN A 179 0.14 -14.61 5.62
N ALA A 180 -0.70 -14.51 4.59
CA ALA A 180 -2.15 -14.31 4.72
C ALA A 180 -2.83 -15.40 5.56
N SER A 181 -2.33 -16.63 5.49
CA SER A 181 -2.76 -17.77 6.31
C SER A 181 -2.65 -17.52 7.83
N CYS A 182 -1.76 -16.62 8.25
CA CYS A 182 -1.51 -16.26 9.64
C CYS A 182 -2.34 -15.08 10.14
N ILE A 183 -3.26 -14.55 9.33
CA ILE A 183 -4.08 -13.40 9.71
C ILE A 183 -5.20 -13.83 10.64
N THR A 184 -5.15 -13.33 11.87
CA THR A 184 -6.14 -13.60 12.92
C THR A 184 -7.32 -12.64 12.83
N ALA A 185 -7.04 -11.35 12.65
CA ALA A 185 -8.05 -10.29 12.63
C ALA A 185 -7.63 -9.08 11.78
N LEU A 186 -8.63 -8.26 11.43
CA LEU A 186 -8.48 -6.95 10.83
C LEU A 186 -9.12 -5.92 11.75
N ASN A 187 -8.41 -4.84 12.06
CA ASN A 187 -8.85 -3.76 12.94
C ASN A 187 -8.71 -2.40 12.26
N ILE A 188 -9.45 -1.41 12.76
CA ILE A 188 -9.25 0.00 12.40
C ILE A 188 -8.70 0.76 13.60
N GLU A 189 -7.55 1.40 13.40
CA GLU A 189 -6.96 2.29 14.39
C GLU A 189 -7.06 3.74 13.92
N LYS A 190 -7.37 4.65 14.84
CA LYS A 190 -7.45 6.09 14.55
C LYS A 190 -6.17 6.76 15.05
N THR A 191 -5.42 7.32 14.12
CA THR A 191 -4.18 8.04 14.43
C THR A 191 -4.36 9.54 14.18
N VAL A 192 -3.91 10.37 15.13
CA VAL A 192 -3.89 11.83 14.97
C VAL A 192 -2.47 12.25 14.67
N ILE A 193 -2.22 12.62 13.41
CA ILE A 193 -0.92 13.16 13.00
C ILE A 193 -0.95 14.66 13.26
N ASN A 194 -0.09 15.13 14.16
CA ASN A 194 0.17 16.54 14.36
C ASN A 194 1.33 16.93 13.46
N ASN A 195 1.06 17.72 12.41
CA ASN A 195 2.11 18.22 11.54
C ASN A 195 2.33 19.71 11.82
N ARG A 196 3.52 20.03 12.33
CA ARG A 196 3.96 21.41 12.55
C ARG A 196 4.77 21.85 11.35
N ARG A 197 4.24 22.79 10.57
CA ARG A 197 4.97 23.41 9.46
C ARG A 197 5.19 24.89 9.73
N ILE A 198 6.36 25.39 9.35
CA ILE A 198 6.65 26.81 9.32
C ILE A 198 6.18 27.32 7.96
N ALA A 199 5.19 28.20 7.95
CA ALA A 199 4.70 28.83 6.74
C ALA A 199 5.13 30.30 6.74
N ASN A 200 5.64 30.77 5.60
CA ASN A 200 5.85 32.19 5.39
C ASN A 200 4.52 32.81 4.95
N VAL A 201 4.00 33.76 5.72
CA VAL A 201 2.75 34.48 5.42
C VAL A 201 3.04 35.90 4.90
N GLY A 202 4.27 36.14 4.45
CA GLY A 202 4.74 37.45 4.03
C GLY A 202 5.10 37.56 2.55
N THR A 203 5.24 38.79 2.07
CA THR A 203 5.85 39.09 0.77
C THR A 203 7.33 38.75 0.77
N THR A 204 7.97 38.76 -0.41
CA THR A 204 9.42 38.59 -0.54
C THR A 204 10.21 39.60 0.30
N SER A 205 9.66 40.80 0.50
CA SER A 205 10.25 41.89 1.29
C SER A 205 9.99 41.82 2.80
N ASN A 206 8.98 41.09 3.28
CA ASN A 206 8.63 41.06 4.70
C ASN A 206 8.20 39.65 5.10
N ARG A 207 9.17 38.77 5.42
CA ARG A 207 8.89 37.38 5.77
C ARG A 207 8.44 37.25 7.22
N MET A 208 7.15 36.99 7.44
CA MET A 208 6.64 36.57 8.74
C MET A 208 6.49 35.05 8.75
N TYR A 209 7.27 34.37 9.58
CA TYR A 209 7.16 32.93 9.79
C TYR A 209 6.09 32.65 10.84
N THR A 210 4.97 32.08 10.42
CA THR A 210 3.98 31.54 11.35
C THR A 210 4.15 30.03 11.47
N THR A 211 3.94 29.52 12.67
CA THR A 211 3.82 28.08 12.87
C THR A 211 2.37 27.68 12.61
N VAL A 212 2.14 26.89 11.56
CA VAL A 212 0.84 26.26 11.33
C VAL A 212 0.88 24.85 11.92
N ASN A 213 0.01 24.59 12.90
CA ASN A 213 -0.15 23.27 13.49
C ASN A 213 -1.39 22.57 12.89
N ASP A 214 -1.15 21.67 11.94
CA ASP A 214 -2.20 20.95 11.25
C ASP A 214 -2.44 19.60 11.94
N LYS A 215 -3.58 19.46 12.63
CA LYS A 215 -4.04 18.18 13.18
C LYS A 215 -4.79 17.39 12.11
N LYS A 216 -4.26 16.23 11.72
CA LYS A 216 -4.88 15.35 10.71
C LYS A 216 -5.32 14.04 11.37
N LYS A 217 -6.62 13.75 11.30
CA LYS A 217 -7.18 12.46 11.70
C LYS A 217 -7.10 11.51 10.50
N ILE A 218 -6.42 10.39 10.68
CA ILE A 218 -6.36 9.29 9.72
C ILE A 218 -6.85 8.00 10.39
N TRP A 219 -7.28 7.04 9.58
CA TRP A 219 -7.73 5.74 10.04
C TRP A 219 -6.94 4.66 9.32
N GLN A 220 -6.27 3.77 10.03
CA GLN A 220 -5.42 2.75 9.45
C GLN A 220 -6.09 1.38 9.56
N LEU A 221 -6.09 0.62 8.46
CA LEU A 221 -6.42 -0.80 8.48
C LEU A 221 -5.22 -1.56 8.99
N ILE A 222 -5.36 -2.14 10.18
CA ILE A 222 -4.34 -2.92 10.85
C ILE A 222 -4.66 -4.40 10.67
N VAL A 223 -3.65 -5.17 10.29
CA VAL A 223 -3.71 -6.62 10.16
C VAL A 223 -3.03 -7.22 11.38
N ASN A 224 -3.76 -8.04 12.12
CA ASN A 224 -3.21 -8.78 13.25
C ASN A 224 -2.81 -10.18 12.80
N LYS A 225 -1.61 -10.59 13.21
CA LYS A 225 -1.06 -11.91 12.92
C LYS A 225 -1.08 -12.80 14.17
N THR A 226 -0.78 -14.08 13.98
CA THR A 226 -0.73 -15.08 15.05
C THR A 226 0.42 -14.92 16.03
N ASP A 227 1.49 -14.25 15.63
CA ASP A 227 2.63 -13.89 16.49
C ASP A 227 2.31 -12.69 17.42
N GLY A 228 1.08 -12.16 17.34
CA GLY A 228 0.66 -10.96 18.06
C GLY A 228 1.08 -9.64 17.39
N SER A 229 1.81 -9.69 16.27
CA SER A 229 2.20 -8.48 15.54
C SER A 229 0.98 -7.82 14.87
N SER A 230 1.01 -6.49 14.85
CA SER A 230 -0.04 -5.64 14.27
C SER A 230 0.60 -4.73 13.22
N ILE A 231 0.21 -4.92 11.95
CA ILE A 231 0.89 -4.26 10.82
C ILE A 231 -0.11 -3.40 10.04
N PRO A 232 0.17 -2.11 9.79
CA PRO A 232 -0.70 -1.27 8.99
C PRO A 232 -0.64 -1.65 7.50
N LEU A 233 -1.80 -1.94 6.91
CA LEU A 233 -1.93 -2.31 5.49
C LEU A 233 -2.34 -1.13 4.61
N PHE A 234 -3.29 -0.30 5.06
CA PHE A 234 -3.79 0.82 4.29
C PHE A 234 -4.27 1.97 5.17
N THR A 235 -4.25 3.20 4.65
CA THR A 235 -4.69 4.40 5.38
C THR A 235 -5.88 5.07 4.69
N PHE A 236 -6.94 5.31 5.44
CA PHE A 236 -8.15 6.02 5.05
C PHE A 236 -8.21 7.45 5.63
N TYR A 237 -8.90 8.33 4.92
CA TYR A 237 -9.08 9.75 5.27
C TYR A 237 -10.53 10.09 5.74
N SER A 238 -11.38 9.07 5.86
CA SER A 238 -12.74 9.18 6.39
C SER A 238 -13.05 8.02 7.33
N ALA A 239 -13.64 8.31 8.49
CA ALA A 239 -14.09 7.31 9.44
C ALA A 239 -15.13 6.36 8.83
N SER A 240 -16.09 6.91 8.06
CA SER A 240 -17.15 6.12 7.43
C SER A 240 -16.61 5.17 6.38
N ASP A 241 -15.67 5.62 5.55
CA ASP A 241 -15.02 4.78 4.53
C ASP A 241 -14.22 3.66 5.22
N ALA A 242 -13.50 3.98 6.30
CA ALA A 242 -12.72 3.01 7.07
C ALA A 242 -13.61 1.93 7.71
N ALA A 243 -14.69 2.33 8.37
CA ALA A 243 -15.64 1.40 9.00
C ALA A 243 -16.34 0.50 7.96
N HIS A 244 -16.77 1.08 6.84
CA HIS A 244 -17.42 0.31 5.77
C HIS A 244 -16.46 -0.70 5.12
N VAL A 245 -15.21 -0.31 4.85
CA VAL A 245 -14.20 -1.24 4.32
C VAL A 245 -13.86 -2.32 5.34
N HIS A 246 -13.72 -1.96 6.61
CA HIS A 246 -13.44 -2.90 7.70
C HIS A 246 -14.51 -3.99 7.80
N GLN A 247 -15.79 -3.61 7.83
CA GLN A 247 -16.90 -4.57 7.89
C GLN A 247 -16.83 -5.57 6.72
N LYS A 248 -16.61 -5.08 5.49
CA LYS A 248 -16.45 -5.95 4.31
C LYS A 248 -15.22 -6.83 4.39
N ALA A 249 -14.10 -6.30 4.89
CA ALA A 249 -12.85 -7.03 4.96
C ALA A 249 -12.90 -8.13 6.04
N VAL A 250 -13.55 -7.87 7.18
CA VAL A 250 -13.82 -8.90 8.20
C VAL A 250 -14.74 -9.98 7.64
N GLY A 251 -15.80 -9.60 6.91
CA GLY A 251 -16.69 -10.56 6.24
C GLY A 251 -15.94 -11.43 5.23
N LEU A 252 -15.09 -10.81 4.39
CA LEU A 252 -14.23 -11.54 3.46
C LEU A 252 -13.31 -12.51 4.21
N LEU A 253 -12.62 -12.04 5.27
CA LEU A 253 -11.72 -12.87 6.06
C LEU A 253 -12.46 -14.04 6.71
N GLN A 254 -13.67 -13.85 7.23
CA GLN A 254 -14.48 -14.92 7.83
C GLN A 254 -14.91 -15.98 6.80
N ALA A 255 -15.17 -15.58 5.55
CA ALA A 255 -15.53 -16.49 4.46
C ALA A 255 -14.36 -17.37 3.98
N GLN A 256 -13.12 -17.11 4.44
CA GLN A 256 -11.93 -17.89 4.11
C GLN A 256 -11.51 -18.88 5.22
N LYS A 257 -12.40 -19.15 6.19
CA LYS A 257 -12.14 -20.14 7.24
C LYS A 257 -12.39 -21.56 6.77
#